data_AF-A0A6G6TDH4-F1
#
_entry.id   AF-A0A6G6TDH4-F1
#
_cell.length_a   1.000
_cell.length_b   1.000
_cell.length_c   1.000
_cell.angle_alpha   90.00
_cell.angle_beta   90.00
_cell.angle_gamma   90.00
#
_symmetry.space_group_name_H-M   'P 1'
#
loop_
_entity.id
_entity.type
_entity.pdbx_description
1 polymer ?
#
loop_
_entity_poly.entity_id
_entity_poly.type
_entity_poly.pdbx_seq_one_letter_code
_entity_poly.pdbx_strand_id
1 'polypeptide(L)'
;MENCRFKDLCEQLKAAGATNPKSWANSELQENIPQFARFLVLKGLTDIYRDVEGNLSEMDIYSDEAIEIHQKLASQFNEPELKELLHFYGKSIIGKVIDMLDQGYLYDVNDNIGWSLMELDNKGTTTDRLIQGLHEDFLEFEESELSPNTKV
;
A
#
# COMPACT_ATOMS: atom_id res chain seq x y z
N MET A 1 -28.89 1.49 12.95
CA MET A 1 -27.63 2.27 12.88
C MET A 1 -26.52 1.47 12.20
N GLU A 2 -26.24 0.23 12.61
CA GLU A 2 -25.24 -0.65 11.94
C GLU A 2 -25.46 -0.80 10.43
N ASN A 3 -26.72 -0.92 9.99
CA ASN A 3 -27.04 -1.10 8.57
C ASN A 3 -26.74 0.15 7.70
N CYS A 4 -26.77 1.36 8.27
CA CYS A 4 -26.34 2.57 7.55
C CYS A 4 -24.81 2.62 7.46
N ARG A 5 -24.11 2.41 8.58
CA ARG A 5 -22.63 2.43 8.61
C ARG A 5 -22.02 1.39 7.69
N PHE A 6 -22.57 0.17 7.64
CA PHE A 6 -22.12 -0.87 6.70
C PHE A 6 -22.24 -0.43 5.24
N LYS A 7 -23.38 0.17 4.88
CA LYS A 7 -23.62 0.66 3.52
C LYS A 7 -22.64 1.79 3.16
N ASP A 8 -22.43 2.73 4.08
CA ASP A 8 -21.53 3.86 3.88
C ASP A 8 -20.07 3.41 3.70
N LEU A 9 -19.61 2.41 4.48
CA LEU A 9 -18.28 1.82 4.32
C LEU A 9 -18.15 1.10 2.98
N CYS A 10 -19.15 0.31 2.58
CA CYS A 10 -19.12 -0.38 1.29
C CYS A 10 -19.02 0.61 0.12
N GLU A 11 -19.73 1.74 0.18
CA GLU A 11 -19.68 2.77 -0.85
C GLU A 11 -18.31 3.45 -0.90
N GLN A 12 -17.70 3.75 0.26
CA GLN A 12 -16.36 4.31 0.35
C GLN A 12 -15.28 3.36 -0.17
N LEU A 13 -15.30 2.10 0.25
CA LEU A 13 -14.38 1.07 -0.23
C LEU A 13 -14.49 0.87 -1.74
N LYS A 14 -15.72 0.81 -2.26
CA LYS A 14 -15.96 0.73 -3.70
C LYS A 14 -15.41 1.94 -4.44
N ALA A 15 -15.63 3.15 -3.92
CA ALA A 15 -15.11 4.38 -4.51
C ALA A 15 -13.56 4.43 -4.46
N ALA A 16 -12.95 3.83 -3.44
CA ALA A 16 -11.51 3.68 -3.33
C ALA A 16 -10.94 2.57 -4.26
N GLY A 17 -11.80 1.77 -4.90
CA GLY A 17 -11.41 0.76 -5.89
C GLY A 17 -11.45 -0.69 -5.40
N ALA A 18 -11.98 -0.96 -4.20
CA ALA A 18 -12.09 -2.32 -3.67
C ALA A 18 -12.99 -3.19 -4.56
N THR A 19 -12.51 -4.37 -4.97
CA THR A 19 -13.33 -5.34 -5.72
C THR A 19 -14.33 -6.07 -4.82
N ASN A 20 -14.01 -6.27 -3.53
CA ASN A 20 -14.89 -6.90 -2.55
C ASN A 20 -15.19 -6.01 -1.32
N PRO A 21 -15.87 -4.86 -1.50
CA PRO A 21 -16.08 -3.87 -0.43
C PRO A 21 -16.88 -4.41 0.77
N LYS A 22 -17.69 -5.46 0.57
CA LYS A 22 -18.46 -6.08 1.66
C LYS A 22 -17.58 -6.84 2.65
N SER A 23 -16.51 -7.49 2.16
CA SER A 23 -15.60 -8.25 3.03
C SER A 23 -14.90 -7.32 4.02
N TRP A 24 -14.25 -6.28 3.49
CA TRP A 24 -13.61 -5.21 4.25
C TRP A 24 -14.57 -4.54 5.25
N ALA A 25 -15.77 -4.15 4.80
CA ALA A 25 -16.75 -3.50 5.68
C ALA A 25 -17.26 -4.43 6.80
N ASN A 26 -17.42 -5.73 6.54
CA ASN A 26 -17.82 -6.68 7.57
C ASN A 26 -16.73 -6.86 8.62
N SER A 27 -15.47 -7.05 8.20
CA SER A 27 -14.35 -7.19 9.13
C SER A 27 -14.20 -5.94 10.01
N GLU A 28 -14.32 -4.73 9.44
CA GLU A 28 -14.28 -3.50 10.23
C GLU A 28 -15.33 -3.46 11.33
N LEU A 29 -16.58 -3.81 10.99
CA LEU A 29 -17.69 -3.70 11.94
C LEU A 29 -17.69 -4.83 12.98
N GLN A 30 -17.20 -6.02 12.62
CA GLN A 30 -17.16 -7.18 13.51
C GLN A 30 -15.95 -7.17 14.44
N GLU A 31 -14.79 -6.73 13.95
CA GLU A 31 -13.52 -6.79 14.67
C GLU A 31 -13.10 -5.42 15.25
N ASN A 32 -13.81 -4.35 14.87
CA ASN A 32 -13.53 -2.97 15.29
C ASN A 32 -12.13 -2.46 14.89
N ILE A 33 -11.53 -3.04 13.84
CA ILE A 33 -10.25 -2.61 13.25
C ILE A 33 -10.47 -1.64 12.08
N PRO A 34 -9.59 -0.66 11.84
CA PRO A 34 -9.79 0.40 10.84
C PRO A 34 -9.52 -0.11 9.42
N GLN A 35 -10.34 -1.03 8.92
CA GLN A 35 -10.13 -1.67 7.61
C GLN A 35 -10.16 -0.69 6.45
N PHE A 36 -11.03 0.33 6.48
CA PHE A 36 -11.00 1.31 5.40
C PHE A 36 -9.68 2.08 5.37
N ALA A 37 -9.14 2.48 6.52
CA ALA A 37 -7.82 3.11 6.58
C ALA A 37 -6.71 2.16 6.12
N ARG A 38 -6.77 0.89 6.52
CA ARG A 38 -5.83 -0.16 6.09
C ARG A 38 -5.85 -0.32 4.56
N PHE A 39 -7.04 -0.41 3.97
CA PHE A 39 -7.23 -0.48 2.52
C PHE A 39 -6.59 0.73 1.81
N LEU A 40 -6.77 1.94 2.33
CA LEU A 40 -6.19 3.15 1.73
C LEU A 40 -4.65 3.14 1.76
N VAL A 41 -4.05 2.69 2.86
CA VAL A 41 -2.59 2.53 2.97
C VAL A 41 -2.09 1.52 1.95
N LEU A 42 -2.69 0.33 1.92
CA LEU A 42 -2.30 -0.73 1.00
C LEU A 42 -2.46 -0.31 -0.45
N LYS A 43 -3.57 0.38 -0.80
CA LYS A 43 -3.76 0.94 -2.14
C LYS A 43 -2.65 1.91 -2.52
N GLY A 44 -2.29 2.84 -1.64
CA GLY A 44 -1.23 3.81 -1.90
C GLY A 44 0.12 3.14 -2.13
N LEU A 45 0.47 2.15 -1.29
CA LEU A 45 1.69 1.36 -1.45
C LEU A 45 1.69 0.55 -2.76
N THR A 46 0.53 0.01 -3.15
CA THR A 46 0.35 -0.68 -4.43
C THR A 46 0.51 0.24 -5.63
N ASP A 47 -0.08 1.43 -5.58
CA ASP A 47 0.08 2.43 -6.64
C ASP A 47 1.56 2.83 -6.79
N ILE A 48 2.31 2.95 -5.69
CA ILE A 48 3.74 3.28 -5.70
C ILE A 48 4.56 2.23 -6.47
N TYR A 49 4.48 0.94 -6.12
CA TYR A 49 5.35 -0.05 -6.79
C TYR A 49 4.90 -0.37 -8.22
N ARG A 50 3.64 -0.10 -8.57
CA ARG A 50 3.13 -0.25 -9.94
C ARG A 50 3.62 0.84 -10.89
N ASP A 51 3.92 2.02 -10.38
CA ASP A 51 4.43 3.13 -11.18
C ASP A 51 5.94 3.01 -11.45
N VAL A 52 6.31 1.98 -12.23
CA VAL A 52 7.72 1.72 -12.58
C VAL A 52 8.35 2.93 -13.27
N GLU A 53 7.63 3.61 -14.16
CA GLU A 53 8.13 4.80 -14.87
C GLU A 53 8.32 6.01 -13.94
N GLY A 54 7.36 6.26 -13.05
CA GLY A 54 7.48 7.30 -12.04
C GLY A 54 8.67 7.03 -11.13
N ASN A 55 8.84 5.78 -10.66
CA ASN A 55 9.99 5.39 -9.83
C ASN A 55 11.33 5.50 -10.57
N LEU A 56 11.37 5.17 -11.87
CA LEU A 56 12.55 5.38 -12.72
C LEU A 56 12.90 6.87 -12.84
N SER A 57 11.90 7.73 -12.98
CA SER A 57 12.08 9.18 -13.06
C SER A 57 12.53 9.77 -11.73
N GLU A 58 12.01 9.26 -10.61
CA GLU A 58 12.39 9.69 -9.26
C GLU A 58 13.86 9.36 -8.94
N MET A 59 14.42 8.29 -9.53
CA MET A 59 15.84 7.94 -9.33
C MET A 59 16.81 9.03 -9.82
N ASP A 60 16.42 9.88 -10.76
CA ASP A 60 17.20 11.04 -11.23
C ASP A 60 17.54 12.00 -10.09
N ILE A 61 16.65 12.10 -9.09
CA ILE A 61 16.85 12.97 -7.93
C ILE A 61 18.01 12.48 -7.05
N TYR A 62 18.27 11.16 -7.06
CA TYR A 62 19.24 10.53 -6.18
C TYR A 62 20.56 10.21 -6.86
N SER A 63 20.58 9.92 -8.17
CA SER A 63 21.80 9.64 -8.93
C SER A 63 21.56 9.67 -10.45
N ASP A 64 22.25 10.59 -11.12
CA ASP A 64 22.32 10.66 -12.58
C ASP A 64 22.86 9.33 -13.17
N GLU A 65 23.83 8.70 -12.49
CA GLU A 65 24.44 7.44 -12.94
C GLU A 65 23.45 6.26 -12.93
N ALA A 66 22.47 6.26 -12.02
CA ALA A 66 21.47 5.20 -11.96
C ALA A 66 20.62 5.14 -13.24
N ILE A 67 20.30 6.30 -13.82
CA ILE A 67 19.57 6.39 -15.09
C ILE A 67 20.43 5.93 -16.26
N GLU A 68 21.70 6.33 -16.30
CA GLU A 68 22.63 5.85 -17.34
C GLU A 68 22.76 4.32 -17.31
N ILE A 69 22.84 3.72 -16.11
CA ILE A 69 22.86 2.27 -15.93
C ILE A 69 21.55 1.65 -16.44
N HIS A 70 20.39 2.22 -16.07
CA HIS A 70 19.11 1.72 -16.57
C HIS A 70 19.01 1.79 -18.10
N GLN A 71 19.38 2.91 -18.72
CA GLN A 71 19.38 3.06 -20.18
C GLN A 71 20.30 2.04 -20.86
N LYS A 72 21.48 1.81 -20.28
CA LYS A 72 22.41 0.78 -20.77
C LYS A 72 21.78 -0.61 -20.67
N LEU A 73 21.12 -0.95 -19.57
CA LEU A 73 20.42 -2.23 -19.42
C LEU A 73 19.26 -2.35 -20.41
N ALA A 74 18.41 -1.33 -20.53
CA ALA A 74 17.28 -1.32 -21.47
C ALA A 74 17.71 -1.46 -22.94
N SER A 75 18.94 -1.05 -23.29
CA SER A 75 19.49 -1.28 -24.64
C SER A 75 19.91 -2.74 -24.92
N GLN A 76 20.10 -3.54 -23.87
CA GLN A 76 20.58 -4.93 -23.95
C GLN A 76 19.48 -5.96 -23.68
N PHE A 77 18.47 -5.59 -22.91
CA PHE A 77 17.36 -6.46 -22.50
C PHE A 77 16.05 -6.06 -23.18
N ASN A 78 15.08 -6.97 -23.16
CA ASN A 78 13.72 -6.66 -23.54
C ASN A 78 13.12 -5.68 -22.52
N GLU A 79 12.67 -4.52 -22.98
CA GLU A 79 12.16 -3.45 -22.12
C GLU A 79 10.95 -3.90 -21.25
N PRO A 80 9.91 -4.57 -21.79
CA PRO A 80 8.85 -5.19 -20.99
C PRO A 80 9.36 -6.11 -19.87
N GLU A 81 10.29 -7.02 -20.16
CA GLU A 81 10.84 -7.94 -19.14
C GLU A 81 11.61 -7.20 -18.05
N LEU A 82 12.35 -6.14 -18.42
CA LEU A 82 13.05 -5.28 -17.45
C LEU A 82 12.05 -4.54 -16.54
N LYS A 83 10.95 -4.03 -17.10
CA LYS A 83 9.90 -3.37 -16.31
C LYS A 83 9.19 -4.34 -15.38
N GLU A 84 8.94 -5.58 -15.82
CA GLU A 84 8.37 -6.62 -14.97
C GLU A 84 9.30 -6.96 -13.78
N LEU A 85 10.61 -7.05 -14.03
CA LEU A 85 11.60 -7.22 -12.95
C LEU A 85 11.55 -6.06 -11.94
N LEU A 86 11.56 -4.81 -12.43
CA LEU A 86 11.51 -3.62 -11.58
C LEU A 86 10.21 -3.54 -10.77
N HIS A 87 9.10 -3.93 -11.38
CA HIS A 87 7.79 -4.03 -10.73
C HIS A 87 7.85 -4.99 -9.52
N PHE A 88 8.32 -6.21 -9.70
CA PHE A 88 8.43 -7.19 -8.61
C PHE A 88 9.50 -6.83 -7.58
N TYR A 89 10.57 -6.15 -8.00
CA TYR A 89 11.55 -5.59 -7.07
C TYR A 89 10.92 -4.52 -6.17
N GLY A 90 10.15 -3.59 -6.74
CA GLY A 90 9.36 -2.61 -6.00
C GLY A 90 8.36 -3.27 -5.04
N LYS A 91 7.59 -4.25 -5.52
CA LYS A 91 6.65 -5.02 -4.67
C LYS A 91 7.37 -5.68 -3.48
N SER A 92 8.57 -6.21 -3.70
CA SER A 92 9.39 -6.84 -2.65
C SER A 92 9.89 -5.82 -1.61
N ILE A 93 10.27 -4.62 -2.04
CA ILE A 93 10.64 -3.52 -1.12
C ILE A 93 9.42 -3.13 -0.27
N ILE A 94 8.25 -2.95 -0.90
CA ILE A 94 7.02 -2.59 -0.20
C ILE A 94 6.63 -3.65 0.83
N GLY A 95 6.76 -4.94 0.53
CA GLY A 95 6.54 -6.01 1.51
C GLY A 95 7.42 -5.85 2.76
N LYS A 96 8.70 -5.50 2.58
CA LYS A 96 9.62 -5.23 3.71
C LYS A 96 9.25 -3.97 4.49
N VAL A 97 8.76 -2.93 3.80
CA VAL A 97 8.25 -1.71 4.46
C VAL A 97 7.02 -2.06 5.30
N ILE A 98 6.11 -2.87 4.77
CA ILE A 98 4.93 -3.34 5.50
C ILE A 98 5.32 -4.11 6.77
N ASP A 99 6.27 -5.04 6.69
CA ASP A 99 6.79 -5.76 7.86
C ASP A 99 7.34 -4.78 8.92
N MET A 100 8.05 -3.74 8.49
CA MET A 100 8.61 -2.72 9.36
C MET A 100 7.51 -1.85 10.01
N LEU A 101 6.47 -1.48 9.25
CA LEU A 101 5.28 -0.76 9.73
C LEU A 101 4.49 -1.56 10.77
N ASP A 102 4.31 -2.86 10.55
CA ASP A 102 3.57 -3.72 11.48
C ASP A 102 4.37 -4.04 12.75
N GLN A 103 5.70 -4.14 12.65
CA GLN A 103 6.55 -4.32 13.83
C GLN A 103 6.57 -3.07 14.71
N GLY A 104 6.72 -1.87 14.11
CA GLY A 104 6.66 -0.61 14.86
C GLY A 104 7.89 -0.34 15.74
N TYR A 105 9.02 -1.03 15.51
CA TYR A 105 10.30 -0.79 16.17
C TYR A 105 11.46 -1.29 15.30
N LEU A 106 12.69 -0.89 15.65
CA LEU A 106 13.91 -1.38 15.02
C LEU A 106 14.66 -2.28 16.01
N TYR A 107 14.75 -3.58 15.69
CA TYR A 107 15.56 -4.53 16.45
C TYR A 107 17.00 -4.01 16.59
N ASP A 108 17.61 -4.28 17.75
CA ASP A 108 19.02 -4.01 18.07
C ASP A 108 19.44 -2.53 18.16
N VAL A 109 18.51 -1.57 18.02
CA VAL A 109 18.81 -0.13 18.17
C VAL A 109 18.40 0.38 19.56
N ASN A 110 17.20 0.03 20.04
CA ASN A 110 16.59 0.59 21.25
C ASN A 110 15.29 -0.15 21.62
N ASP A 111 15.24 -0.83 22.77
CA ASP A 111 14.04 -1.55 23.25
C ASP A 111 12.98 -0.65 23.93
N ASN A 112 13.26 0.65 24.07
CA ASN A 112 12.46 1.58 24.87
C ASN A 112 11.51 2.47 24.06
N ILE A 113 11.63 2.51 22.72
CA ILE A 113 10.79 3.39 21.88
C ILE A 113 10.24 2.59 20.70
N GLY A 114 8.90 2.54 20.61
CA GLY A 114 8.16 2.05 19.45
C GLY A 114 7.33 3.17 18.81
N TRP A 115 6.73 2.86 17.68
CA TRP A 115 5.84 3.72 16.91
C TRP A 115 4.78 2.88 16.19
N SER A 116 3.72 3.52 15.73
CA SER A 116 2.62 2.83 15.03
C SER A 116 1.93 3.77 14.06
N LEU A 117 1.28 3.21 13.03
CA LEU A 117 0.33 3.93 12.21
C LEU A 117 -1.04 3.98 12.90
N MET A 118 -1.73 5.11 12.78
CA MET A 118 -3.01 5.32 13.46
C MET A 118 -3.99 6.07 12.57
N GLU A 119 -5.25 5.64 12.61
CA GLU A 119 -6.34 6.28 11.87
C GLU A 119 -6.59 7.69 12.42
N LEU A 120 -6.88 8.61 11.49
CA LEU A 120 -7.26 9.99 11.78
C LEU A 120 -8.71 10.22 11.35
N ASP A 121 -9.42 11.03 12.12
CA ASP A 121 -10.75 11.51 11.74
C ASP A 121 -10.67 12.64 10.69
N ASN A 122 -11.84 13.15 10.30
CA ASN A 122 -11.95 14.24 9.32
C ASN A 122 -11.39 15.59 9.77
N LYS A 123 -10.95 15.72 11.03
CA LYS A 123 -10.28 16.90 11.58
C LYS A 123 -8.78 16.68 11.77
N GLY A 124 -8.26 15.51 11.39
CA GLY A 124 -6.86 15.12 11.61
C GLY A 124 -6.56 14.74 13.06
N THR A 125 -7.59 14.49 13.87
CA THR A 125 -7.40 13.98 15.24
C THR A 125 -7.34 12.46 15.20
N THR A 126 -6.49 11.85 16.02
CA THR A 126 -6.42 10.40 16.10
C THR A 126 -7.74 9.79 16.60
N THR A 127 -8.14 8.67 16.00
CA THR A 127 -9.27 7.85 16.47
C THR A 127 -8.85 6.80 17.50
N ASP A 128 -7.57 6.74 17.86
CA ASP A 128 -6.92 5.70 18.66
C ASP A 128 -7.01 4.27 18.08
N ARG A 129 -7.48 4.14 16.82
CA ARG A 129 -7.52 2.85 16.10
C ARG A 129 -6.23 2.64 15.32
N LEU A 130 -5.45 1.64 15.74
CA LEU A 130 -4.18 1.28 15.13
C LEU A 130 -4.39 0.70 13.73
N ILE A 131 -3.60 1.17 12.77
CA ILE A 131 -3.46 0.56 11.45
C ILE A 131 -2.30 -0.44 11.57
N GLN A 132 -2.65 -1.70 11.76
CA GLN A 132 -1.72 -2.83 11.98
C GLN A 132 -2.17 -4.04 11.16
N GLY A 133 -1.36 -5.09 11.08
CA GLY A 133 -1.70 -6.30 10.33
C GLY A 133 -1.76 -6.05 8.82
N LEU A 134 -0.98 -5.07 8.34
CA LEU A 134 -0.89 -4.74 6.92
C LEU A 134 -0.35 -5.93 6.11
N HIS A 135 0.56 -6.74 6.66
CA HIS A 135 1.13 -7.91 5.99
C HIS A 135 0.08 -9.01 5.71
N GLU A 136 -0.87 -9.21 6.63
CA GLU A 136 -1.94 -10.22 6.49
C GLU A 136 -2.77 -9.90 5.25
N ASP A 137 -3.22 -8.65 5.20
CA ASP A 137 -3.98 -8.17 4.07
C ASP A 137 -3.10 -7.98 2.85
N PHE A 138 -1.82 -7.61 2.91
CA PHE A 138 -0.98 -7.45 1.72
C PHE A 138 -0.80 -8.75 0.92
N LEU A 139 -0.81 -9.90 1.60
CA LEU A 139 -0.80 -11.21 0.95
C LEU A 139 -2.11 -11.50 0.20
N GLU A 140 -3.23 -10.99 0.70
CA GLU A 140 -4.57 -11.15 0.10
C GLU A 140 -4.94 -9.97 -0.84
N PHE A 141 -4.34 -8.81 -0.62
CA PHE A 141 -4.42 -7.53 -1.30
C PHE A 141 -3.40 -7.51 -2.43
N GLU A 142 -3.51 -8.52 -3.29
CA GLU A 142 -2.83 -8.48 -4.58
C GLU A 142 -3.55 -7.49 -5.51
N GLU A 143 -2.95 -7.14 -6.64
CA GLU A 143 -3.53 -6.19 -7.61
C GLU A 143 -4.97 -6.53 -8.02
N SER A 144 -5.37 -7.80 -7.85
CA SER A 144 -6.73 -8.30 -8.05
C SER A 144 -7.78 -7.70 -7.09
N GLU A 145 -7.38 -7.16 -5.93
CA GLU A 145 -8.27 -6.45 -5.01
C GLU A 145 -8.60 -5.03 -5.48
N LEU A 146 -7.86 -4.52 -6.47
CA LEU A 146 -8.13 -3.26 -7.12
C LEU A 146 -8.90 -3.49 -8.42
N SER A 147 -10.00 -2.76 -8.61
CA SER A 147 -10.63 -2.70 -9.93
C SER A 147 -9.59 -2.23 -10.97
N PRO A 148 -9.54 -2.82 -12.18
CA PRO A 148 -8.67 -2.32 -13.23
C PRO A 148 -8.90 -0.82 -13.38
N ASN A 149 -7.83 -0.02 -13.39
CA ASN A 149 -7.94 1.43 -13.48
C ASN A 149 -8.85 1.81 -14.64
N THR A 150 -10.09 2.20 -14.34
CA THR A 150 -10.98 2.86 -15.31
C THR A 150 -10.42 4.26 -15.47
N LYS A 151 -9.40 4.41 -16.32
CA LYS A 151 -9.05 5.72 -16.86
C LYS A 151 -10.28 6.22 -17.63
N VAL A 152 -10.98 7.19 -17.06
CA VAL A 152 -11.95 8.06 -17.77
C VAL A 152 -11.18 9.28 -18.23
#